data_AF-A0A6M0BW54-F1
#
_entry.id   AF-A0A6M0BW54-F1
#
_cell.length_a   1.000
_cell.length_b   1.000
_cell.length_c   1.000
_cell.angle_alpha   90.00
_cell.angle_beta   90.00
_cell.angle_gamma   90.00
#
_symmetry.space_group_name_H-M   'P 1'
#
loop_
_entity.id
_entity.type
_entity.pdbx_description
1 polymer ?
#
loop_
_entity_poly.entity_id
_entity_poly.type
_entity_poly.pdbx_seq_one_letter_code
_entity_poly.pdbx_strand_id
1 'polypeptide(L)'
;MSALSNKQLQNTTASSAVVEVVASEITDQAKLEELNQKLYDRIDQSWQQTPVWYEDLVFCITVNVDGAIAKLETMNEPANKYAEQTPLPKLFNTAKSEITEQKSVALFRVVMTPTGVLEVSPWSGWL
;
A
#
# COMPACT_ATOMS: atom_id res chain seq x y z
N MET A 1 54.25 1.90 25.42
CA MET A 1 52.90 2.16 24.89
C MET A 1 52.71 1.35 23.62
N SER A 2 51.90 0.28 23.71
CA SER A 2 51.37 -0.63 22.65
C SER A 2 50.90 -1.87 23.42
N ALA A 3 49.72 -2.46 23.28
CA ALA A 3 48.63 -2.29 22.33
C ALA A 3 47.30 -2.58 23.05
N LEU A 4 46.24 -1.85 22.70
CA LEU A 4 44.86 -2.21 23.05
C LEU A 4 44.36 -3.24 22.03
N SER A 5 44.03 -4.41 22.56
CA SER A 5 43.38 -5.51 21.86
C SER A 5 41.91 -5.14 21.62
N ASN A 6 41.58 -4.72 20.40
CA ASN A 6 40.20 -4.55 19.97
C ASN A 6 39.67 -5.87 19.41
N LYS A 7 38.96 -6.60 20.27
CA LYS A 7 38.09 -7.71 19.86
C LYS A 7 36.70 -7.13 19.58
N GLN A 8 36.36 -6.89 18.33
CA GLN A 8 34.95 -6.76 17.95
C GLN A 8 34.70 -7.41 16.59
N LEU A 9 34.25 -8.65 16.71
CA LEU A 9 33.17 -9.31 15.99
C LEU A 9 33.12 -9.13 14.46
N GLN A 10 33.41 -10.24 13.82
CA GLN A 10 33.12 -10.61 12.46
C GLN A 10 31.63 -10.42 12.14
N ASN A 11 31.31 -9.52 11.21
CA ASN A 11 30.13 -9.67 10.38
C ASN A 11 30.61 -9.74 8.92
N THR A 12 30.85 -10.98 8.52
CA THR A 12 30.98 -11.43 7.14
C THR A 12 29.69 -11.15 6.36
N THR A 13 29.85 -11.08 5.04
CA THR A 13 28.83 -11.32 4.00
C THR A 13 28.25 -10.07 3.34
N ALA A 14 28.92 -9.67 2.25
CA ALA A 14 28.29 -8.99 1.14
C ALA A 14 27.11 -9.83 0.63
N SER A 15 25.90 -9.26 0.63
CA SER A 15 24.74 -9.82 -0.03
C SER A 15 24.06 -8.73 -0.83
N SER A 16 24.25 -8.80 -2.14
CA SER A 16 23.41 -8.27 -3.22
C SER A 16 22.80 -6.88 -3.00
N ALA A 17 23.44 -5.87 -3.60
CA ALA A 17 22.78 -4.63 -3.97
C ALA A 17 21.69 -4.95 -5.02
N VAL A 18 20.51 -5.33 -4.57
CA VAL A 18 19.28 -5.01 -5.31
C VAL A 18 19.11 -3.52 -5.08
N VAL A 19 19.29 -2.72 -6.13
CA VAL A 19 18.86 -1.33 -6.12
C VAL A 19 17.34 -1.39 -6.06
N GLU A 20 16.81 -1.55 -4.85
CA GLU A 20 15.42 -1.25 -4.55
C GLU A 20 15.30 0.23 -4.84
N VAL A 21 14.69 0.58 -5.97
CA VAL A 21 14.32 1.95 -6.27
C VAL A 21 13.32 2.32 -5.19
N VAL A 22 13.82 2.90 -4.10
CA VAL A 22 13.00 3.38 -3.01
C VAL A 22 12.15 4.52 -3.57
N ALA A 23 10.92 4.18 -3.96
CA ALA A 23 9.94 5.17 -4.36
C ALA A 23 9.79 6.16 -3.20
N SER A 24 9.92 7.46 -3.48
CA SER A 24 9.75 8.48 -2.45
C SER A 24 8.27 8.58 -2.07
N GLU A 25 7.97 8.69 -0.78
CA GLU A 25 6.58 8.87 -0.34
C GLU A 25 6.09 10.27 -0.71
N ILE A 26 4.88 10.34 -1.27
CA ILE A 26 4.17 11.58 -1.57
C ILE A 26 3.57 12.10 -0.27
N THR A 27 4.01 13.28 0.16
CA THR A 27 3.55 13.94 1.40
C THR A 27 2.86 15.28 1.16
N ASP A 28 2.81 15.75 -0.10
CA ASP A 28 2.07 16.97 -0.46
C ASP A 28 0.57 16.76 -0.22
N GLN A 29 -0.04 17.62 0.60
CA GLN A 29 -1.42 17.46 1.05
C GLN A 29 -2.41 17.48 -0.12
N ALA A 30 -2.30 18.45 -1.03
CA ALA A 30 -3.21 18.57 -2.16
C ALA A 30 -3.12 17.34 -3.07
N LYS A 31 -1.91 16.81 -3.28
CA LYS A 31 -1.71 15.59 -4.04
C LYS A 31 -2.26 14.36 -3.32
N LEU A 32 -2.11 14.26 -2.00
CA LEU A 32 -2.68 13.18 -1.20
C LEU A 32 -4.21 13.18 -1.26
N GLU A 33 -4.86 14.34 -1.16
CA GLU A 33 -6.31 14.49 -1.31
C GLU A 33 -6.79 14.04 -2.70
N GLU A 34 -6.10 14.48 -3.76
CA GLU A 34 -6.40 14.06 -5.13
C GLU A 34 -6.31 12.53 -5.30
N LEU A 35 -5.22 11.93 -4.83
CA LEU A 35 -4.98 10.48 -4.94
C LEU A 35 -5.93 9.68 -4.06
N ASN A 36 -6.27 10.19 -2.87
CA ASN A 36 -7.26 9.59 -1.97
C ASN A 36 -8.63 9.51 -2.65
N GLN A 37 -9.11 10.64 -3.20
CA GLN A 37 -10.41 10.69 -3.87
C GLN A 37 -10.45 9.76 -5.08
N LYS A 38 -9.40 9.77 -5.91
CA LYS A 38 -9.30 8.86 -7.07
C LYS A 38 -9.35 7.39 -6.66
N LEU A 39 -8.63 7.03 -5.60
CA LEU A 39 -8.61 5.65 -5.11
C LEU A 39 -10.00 5.26 -4.56
N TYR A 40 -10.61 6.15 -3.76
CA TYR A 40 -11.97 5.96 -3.24
C TYR A 40 -12.97 5.71 -4.38
N ASP A 41 -13.05 6.63 -5.35
CA ASP A 41 -14.00 6.55 -6.45
C ASP A 41 -13.83 5.26 -7.27
N ARG A 42 -12.58 4.85 -7.52
CA ARG A 42 -12.29 3.64 -8.29
C ARG A 42 -12.73 2.36 -7.55
N ILE A 43 -12.51 2.31 -6.24
CA ILE A 43 -12.94 1.17 -5.42
C ILE A 43 -14.46 1.16 -5.30
N ASP A 44 -15.08 2.29 -4.96
CA ASP A 44 -16.53 2.43 -4.80
C ASP A 44 -17.29 2.04 -6.07
N GLN A 45 -16.88 2.56 -7.24
CA GLN A 45 -17.47 2.19 -8.53
C GLN A 45 -17.36 0.70 -8.84
N SER A 46 -16.32 0.02 -8.32
CA SER A 46 -16.12 -1.41 -8.53
C SER A 46 -16.80 -2.28 -7.48
N TRP A 47 -17.14 -1.73 -6.31
CA TRP A 47 -17.71 -2.46 -5.19
C TRP A 47 -19.23 -2.49 -5.26
N GLN A 48 -19.74 -3.32 -6.17
CA GLN A 48 -21.18 -3.44 -6.45
C GLN A 48 -21.87 -4.58 -5.69
N GLN A 49 -21.15 -5.27 -4.80
CA GLN A 49 -21.61 -6.49 -4.14
C GLN A 49 -21.75 -6.30 -2.64
N THR A 50 -22.81 -6.88 -2.08
CA THR A 50 -23.01 -6.94 -0.63
C THR A 50 -21.88 -7.74 0.02
N PRO A 51 -21.26 -7.23 1.10
CA PRO A 51 -20.25 -7.95 1.86
C PRO A 51 -20.73 -9.32 2.33
N VAL A 52 -19.85 -10.31 2.30
CA VAL A 52 -20.10 -11.67 2.80
C VAL A 52 -19.21 -12.02 4.01
N TRP A 53 -18.55 -11.00 4.55
CA TRP A 53 -17.70 -11.05 5.74
C TRP A 53 -18.37 -10.32 6.91
N TYR A 54 -17.86 -10.53 8.12
CA TYR A 54 -18.47 -10.04 9.38
C TYR A 54 -17.57 -9.08 10.17
N GLU A 55 -16.35 -8.84 9.69
CA GLU A 55 -15.34 -7.98 10.31
C GLU A 55 -14.71 -7.09 9.25
N ASP A 56 -14.22 -5.92 9.66
CA ASP A 56 -13.61 -4.97 8.73
C ASP A 56 -12.40 -5.58 8.02
N LEU A 57 -12.32 -5.39 6.70
CA LEU A 57 -11.14 -5.76 5.93
C LEU A 57 -10.23 -4.54 5.84
N VAL A 58 -9.00 -4.64 6.34
CA VAL A 58 -8.03 -3.54 6.33
C VAL A 58 -6.90 -3.85 5.35
N PHE A 59 -6.64 -2.92 4.44
CA PHE A 59 -5.59 -3.02 3.43
C PHE A 59 -4.65 -1.81 3.48
N CYS A 60 -3.38 -2.02 3.14
CA CYS A 60 -2.47 -0.95 2.73
C CYS A 60 -2.37 -0.98 1.21
N ILE A 61 -2.68 0.14 0.58
CA ILE A 61 -2.66 0.31 -0.86
C ILE A 61 -1.58 1.32 -1.22
N THR A 62 -0.61 0.90 -2.01
CA THR A 62 0.39 1.80 -2.59
C THR A 62 -0.12 2.29 -3.95
N VAL A 63 -0.18 3.60 -4.13
CA VAL A 63 -0.67 4.26 -5.34
C VAL A 63 0.44 5.11 -5.94
N ASN A 64 0.64 5.07 -7.26
CA ASN A 64 1.61 5.93 -7.92
C ASN A 64 1.08 7.37 -8.12
N VAL A 65 1.91 8.26 -8.67
CA VAL A 65 1.56 9.67 -8.94
C VAL A 65 0.32 9.87 -9.84
N ASP A 66 -0.02 8.88 -10.66
CA ASP A 66 -1.15 8.93 -11.58
C ASP A 66 -2.47 8.45 -10.95
N GLY A 67 -2.40 7.78 -9.80
CA GLY A 67 -3.57 7.16 -9.16
C GLY A 67 -3.72 5.65 -9.44
N ALA A 68 -2.73 5.03 -10.11
CA ALA A 68 -2.74 3.59 -10.36
C ALA A 68 -2.27 2.81 -9.10
N ILE A 69 -2.94 1.69 -8.82
CA ILE A 69 -2.59 0.80 -7.71
C ILE A 69 -1.29 0.06 -8.07
N ALA A 70 -0.21 0.39 -7.38
CA ALA A 70 1.11 -0.21 -7.55
C ALA A 70 1.34 -1.43 -6.63
N LYS A 71 0.71 -1.45 -5.46
CA LYS A 71 0.79 -2.57 -4.51
C LYS A 71 -0.49 -2.69 -3.68
N LEU A 72 -0.84 -3.93 -3.34
CA LEU A 72 -1.99 -4.30 -2.51
C LEU A 72 -1.48 -5.21 -1.40
N GLU A 73 -1.67 -4.81 -0.14
CA GLU A 73 -1.26 -5.58 1.04
C GLU A 73 -2.42 -5.68 2.04
N THR A 74 -2.58 -6.85 2.64
CA THR A 74 -3.58 -7.15 3.67
C THR A 74 -3.01 -6.87 5.05
N MET A 75 -3.78 -6.21 5.93
CA MET A 75 -3.30 -5.73 7.23
C MET A 75 -3.92 -6.46 8.42
N ASN A 76 -4.94 -7.27 8.20
CA ASN A 76 -5.57 -8.10 9.24
C ASN A 76 -6.00 -9.48 8.68
N GLU A 77 -6.31 -10.41 9.59
CA GLU A 77 -6.72 -11.77 9.23
C GLU A 77 -8.00 -11.82 8.37
N PRO A 78 -9.06 -11.03 8.65
CA PRO A 78 -10.22 -10.96 7.76
C PRO A 78 -9.83 -10.56 6.33
N ALA A 79 -8.98 -9.53 6.14
CA ALA A 79 -8.53 -9.14 4.81
C ALA A 79 -7.78 -10.26 4.10
N ASN A 80 -6.91 -11.01 4.79
CA ASN A 80 -6.25 -12.20 4.21
C ASN A 80 -7.26 -13.25 3.71
N LYS A 81 -8.30 -13.49 4.49
CA LYS A 81 -9.31 -14.51 4.22
C LYS A 81 -10.26 -14.12 3.08
N TYR A 82 -10.63 -12.84 3.00
CA TYR A 82 -11.69 -12.35 2.12
C TYR A 82 -11.19 -11.46 0.96
N ALA A 83 -9.87 -11.23 0.81
CA ALA A 83 -9.32 -10.37 -0.24
C ALA A 83 -9.84 -10.69 -1.66
N GLU A 84 -9.91 -11.98 -2.01
CA GLU A 84 -10.41 -12.45 -3.33
C GLU A 84 -11.90 -12.16 -3.57
N GLN A 85 -12.64 -11.79 -2.54
CA GLN A 85 -14.07 -11.45 -2.60
C GLN A 85 -14.30 -9.93 -2.66
N THR A 86 -13.22 -9.15 -2.66
CA THR A 86 -13.24 -7.70 -2.87
C THR A 86 -12.96 -7.36 -4.33
N PRO A 87 -13.29 -6.16 -4.83
CA PRO A 87 -12.87 -5.71 -6.15
C PRO A 87 -11.35 -5.43 -6.26
N LEU A 88 -10.61 -5.38 -5.14
CA LEU A 88 -9.22 -4.92 -5.10
C LEU A 88 -8.26 -5.76 -5.96
N PRO A 89 -8.30 -7.11 -5.96
CA PRO A 89 -7.40 -7.91 -6.81
C PRO A 89 -7.58 -7.63 -8.30
N LYS A 90 -8.83 -7.43 -8.75
CA LYS A 90 -9.14 -7.09 -10.14
C LYS A 90 -8.60 -5.69 -10.48
N LEU A 91 -8.87 -4.71 -9.62
CA LEU A 91 -8.37 -3.33 -9.79
C LEU A 91 -6.85 -3.27 -9.84
N PHE A 92 -6.17 -4.01 -8.96
CA PHE A 92 -4.72 -4.11 -8.95
C PHE A 92 -4.18 -4.72 -10.25
N ASN A 93 -4.80 -5.80 -10.73
CA ASN A 93 -4.37 -6.45 -11.98
C ASN A 93 -4.60 -5.57 -13.21
N THR A 94 -5.69 -4.80 -13.26
CA THR A 94 -5.92 -3.81 -14.33
C THR A 94 -4.92 -2.66 -14.27
N ALA A 95 -4.61 -2.17 -13.06
CA ALA A 95 -3.68 -1.07 -12.86
C ALA A 95 -2.24 -1.39 -13.29
N LYS A 96 -1.82 -2.67 -13.29
CA LYS A 96 -0.46 -3.07 -13.74
C LYS A 96 -0.12 -2.59 -15.15
N SER A 97 -1.11 -2.47 -16.04
CA SER A 97 -0.91 -1.95 -17.40
C SER A 97 -0.88 -0.43 -17.47
N GLU A 98 -1.28 0.26 -16.41
CA GLU A 98 -1.33 1.73 -16.31
C GLU A 98 -0.04 2.31 -15.70
N ILE A 99 0.78 1.49 -15.05
CA ILE A 99 1.97 1.96 -14.34
C ILE A 99 3.11 2.23 -15.33
N THR A 100 3.40 3.51 -15.54
CA THR A 100 4.52 3.98 -16.37
C THR A 100 5.73 4.41 -15.53
N GLU A 101 5.50 4.95 -14.33
CA GLU A 101 6.54 5.33 -13.37
C GLU A 101 6.15 5.00 -11.92
N GLN A 102 7.15 4.65 -11.10
CA GLN A 102 7.02 4.35 -9.65
C GLN A 102 7.99 5.17 -8.79
N LYS A 103 8.48 6.32 -9.28
CA LYS A 103 9.48 7.12 -8.55
C LYS A 103 8.93 7.75 -7.27
N SER A 104 7.63 8.00 -7.23
CA SER A 104 6.94 8.48 -6.04
C SER A 104 5.60 7.77 -5.86
N VAL A 105 5.25 7.48 -4.61
CA VAL A 105 4.04 6.73 -4.25
C VAL A 105 3.37 7.32 -3.02
N ALA A 106 2.05 7.20 -2.94
CA ALA A 106 1.27 7.47 -1.75
C ALA A 106 0.80 6.13 -1.14
N LEU A 107 0.77 6.06 0.19
CA LEU A 107 0.24 4.90 0.91
C LEU A 107 -1.12 5.27 1.51
N PHE A 108 -2.11 4.41 1.28
CA PHE A 108 -3.46 4.58 1.80
C PHE A 108 -3.88 3.37 2.62
N ARG A 109 -4.53 3.64 3.75
CA ARG A 109 -5.32 2.65 4.47
C ARG A 109 -6.71 2.60 3.84
N VAL A 110 -7.12 1.41 3.43
CA VAL A 110 -8.46 1.14 2.93
C VAL A 110 -9.17 0.23 3.92
N VAL A 111 -10.37 0.61 4.34
CA VAL A 111 -11.24 -0.20 5.20
C VAL A 111 -12.53 -0.49 4.45
N MET A 112 -12.87 -1.77 4.36
CA MET A 112 -14.12 -2.25 3.77
C MET A 112 -14.94 -2.93 4.87
N THR A 113 -16.02 -2.28 5.32
CA THR A 113 -16.83 -2.77 6.45
C THR A 113 -17.84 -3.83 6.00
N PRO A 114 -18.32 -4.69 6.91
CA PRO A 114 -19.41 -5.63 6.61
C PRO A 114 -20.75 -4.94 6.32
N THR A 115 -20.91 -3.66 6.64
CA THR A 115 -22.09 -2.86 6.33
C THR A 115 -22.03 -2.18 4.95
N GLY A 116 -20.94 -2.40 4.21
CA GLY A 116 -20.75 -1.82 2.87
C GLY A 116 -20.23 -0.39 2.89
N VAL A 117 -19.64 0.05 4.00
CA VAL A 117 -18.96 1.36 4.08
C VAL A 117 -17.52 1.19 3.59
N LEU A 118 -17.12 2.07 2.68
CA LEU A 118 -15.74 2.22 2.24
C LEU A 118 -15.10 3.41 2.95
N GLU A 119 -13.93 3.21 3.53
CA GLU A 119 -13.08 4.28 4.04
C GLU A 119 -11.71 4.24 3.37
N VAL A 120 -11.20 5.41 2.99
CA VAL A 120 -9.85 5.56 2.43
C VAL A 120 -9.18 6.75 3.12
N SER A 121 -8.02 6.54 3.71
CA SER A 121 -7.24 7.60 4.38
C SER A 121 -5.75 7.46 4.09
N PRO A 122 -4.95 8.55 4.06
CA PRO A 122 -3.50 8.42 4.01
C PRO A 122 -3.01 7.55 5.17
N TRP A 123 -2.03 6.69 4.90
CA TRP A 123 -1.51 5.75 5.89
C TRP A 123 -0.88 6.47 7.08
N SER A 124 -0.14 7.54 6.79
CA SER A 124 0.54 8.40 7.76
C SER A 124 -0.38 9.49 8.35
N GLY A 125 -1.66 9.51 7.98
CA GLY A 125 -2.61 10.55 8.34
C GLY A 125 -2.52 11.81 7.46
N TRP A 126 -3.41 12.77 7.71
CA TRP A 126 -3.35 14.10 7.09
C TRP A 126 -2.31 14.93 7.82
N LEU A 127 -1.32 15.44 7.08
CA LEU A 127 -0.23 16.29 7.59
C LEU A 127 -0.59 17.77 7.49
#